data_AF-A0A258ZKU0-F1
#
_entry.id   AF-A0A258ZKU0-F1
#
_cell.length_a   1.000
_cell.length_b   1.000
_cell.length_c   1.000
_cell.angle_alpha   90.00
_cell.angle_beta   90.00
_cell.angle_gamma   90.00
#
_symmetry.space_group_name_H-M   'P 1'
#
loop_
_entity.id
_entity.type
_entity.pdbx_description
1 polymer ?
#
loop_
_entity_poly.entity_id
_entity_poly.type
_entity_poly.pdbx_seq_one_letter_code
_entity_poly.pdbx_strand_id
1 'polypeptide(L)'
;KEKLRHIDKRLFYLNSMVQKAQMIDPSTLDHSRAHFGATIHIIDQESDESFAYTICGTLESEPENGLISVHSPLARALFGKEQGDEFTVVLPGGKKSYEVNSITYIDVYSLKKNHRSESDYGFH
;
A
#
# COMPACT_ATOMS: atom_id res chain seq x y z
N LYS A 1 -0.40 15.28 -39.87
CA LYS A 1 -0.64 16.28 -38.80
C LYS A 1 -1.42 15.71 -37.60
N GLU A 2 -2.41 14.83 -37.79
CA GLU A 2 -3.21 14.26 -36.68
C GLU A 2 -2.44 13.30 -35.75
N LYS A 3 -1.55 12.47 -36.31
CA LYS A 3 -0.69 11.55 -35.52
C LYS A 3 0.23 12.27 -34.53
N LEU A 4 0.81 13.41 -34.92
CA LEU A 4 1.66 14.22 -34.05
C LEU A 4 0.87 14.77 -32.86
N ARG A 5 -0.36 15.25 -33.10
CA ARG A 5 -1.23 15.78 -32.03
C ARG A 5 -1.62 14.74 -30.98
N HIS A 6 -1.72 13.46 -31.36
CA HIS A 6 -1.97 12.36 -30.41
C HIS A 6 -0.74 12.05 -29.56
N ILE A 7 0.45 12.12 -30.16
CA ILE A 7 1.72 11.89 -29.45
C ILE A 7 1.95 13.00 -28.43
N ASP A 8 1.77 14.27 -28.81
CA ASP A 8 1.88 15.42 -27.90
C ASP A 8 0.91 15.34 -26.72
N LYS A 9 -0.36 14.95 -26.95
CA LYS A 9 -1.33 14.77 -25.86
C LYS A 9 -0.91 13.66 -24.90
N ARG A 10 -0.41 12.54 -25.42
CA ARG A 10 0.04 11.42 -24.60
C ARG A 10 1.31 11.78 -23.82
N LEU A 11 2.22 12.53 -24.44
CA LEU A 11 3.41 13.07 -23.81
C LEU A 11 3.05 14.02 -22.66
N PHE A 12 2.11 14.93 -22.88
CA PHE A 12 1.66 15.87 -21.85
C PHE A 12 0.97 15.15 -20.69
N TYR A 13 0.15 14.14 -20.98
CA TYR A 13 -0.50 13.31 -19.96
C TYR A 13 0.52 12.53 -19.11
N LEU A 14 1.51 11.89 -19.75
CA LEU A 14 2.60 11.22 -19.04
C LEU A 14 3.42 12.21 -18.20
N ASN A 15 3.80 13.37 -18.76
CA ASN A 15 4.57 14.38 -18.04
C ASN A 15 3.80 14.89 -16.81
N SER A 16 2.49 15.11 -16.94
CA SER A 16 1.66 15.54 -15.82
C SER A 16 1.56 14.46 -14.73
N MET A 17 1.56 13.18 -15.10
CA MET A 17 1.58 12.07 -14.15
C MET A 17 2.92 11.98 -13.42
N VAL A 18 4.04 12.12 -14.13
CA VAL A 18 5.39 12.11 -13.55
C VAL A 18 5.61 13.32 -12.64
N GLN A 19 5.17 14.53 -13.05
CA GLN A 19 5.31 15.73 -12.22
C GLN A 19 4.47 15.70 -10.94
N LYS A 20 3.37 14.94 -10.93
CA LYS A 20 2.52 14.73 -9.75
C LYS A 20 2.96 13.55 -8.89
N ALA A 21 3.91 12.76 -9.37
CA ALA A 21 4.44 11.65 -8.59
C ALA A 21 5.31 12.23 -7.47
N GLN A 22 4.74 12.35 -6.28
CA GLN A 22 5.53 12.59 -5.08
C GLN A 22 6.31 11.31 -4.77
N MET A 23 7.63 11.39 -4.88
CA MET A 23 8.52 10.37 -4.34
C MET A 23 8.42 10.48 -2.82
N ILE A 24 7.69 9.54 -2.21
CA ILE A 24 7.57 9.45 -0.76
C ILE A 24 8.85 8.78 -0.28
N ASP A 25 9.76 9.56 0.32
CA ASP A 25 11.01 9.04 0.88
C ASP A 25 10.69 8.36 2.23
N PRO A 26 10.73 7.02 2.32
CA PRO A 26 10.32 6.29 3.52
C PRO A 26 11.18 6.68 4.72
N SER A 27 12.45 7.07 4.49
CA SER A 27 13.42 7.45 5.52
C SER A 27 13.02 8.68 6.33
N THR A 28 12.16 9.54 5.77
CA THR A 28 11.72 10.81 6.38
C THR A 28 10.35 10.73 7.02
N LEU A 29 9.61 9.65 6.79
CA LEU A 29 8.32 9.42 7.42
C LEU A 29 8.52 8.89 8.84
N ASP A 30 7.67 9.36 9.75
CA ASP A 30 7.66 8.86 11.11
C ASP A 30 7.22 7.39 11.08
N HIS A 31 8.18 6.46 11.19
CA HIS A 31 7.93 5.03 11.02
C HIS A 31 7.09 4.45 12.18
N SER A 32 6.87 5.25 13.22
CA SER A 32 6.06 4.86 14.38
C SER A 32 4.56 4.84 14.08
N ARG A 33 4.10 5.44 12.98
CA ARG A 33 2.67 5.57 12.65
C ARG A 33 2.28 4.86 11.37
N ALA A 34 1.11 4.25 11.39
CA ALA A 34 0.53 3.60 10.24
C ALA A 34 0.03 4.61 9.20
N HIS A 35 0.89 4.92 8.22
CA HIS A 35 0.59 5.79 7.09
C HIS A 35 0.57 5.03 5.75
N PHE A 36 0.44 5.75 4.65
CA PHE A 36 0.52 5.17 3.31
C PHE A 36 1.88 4.51 3.08
N GLY A 37 1.88 3.30 2.53
CA GLY A 37 3.07 2.48 2.33
C GLY A 37 3.53 1.71 3.58
N ALA A 38 2.90 1.91 4.74
CA ALA A 38 3.23 1.18 5.95
C ALA A 38 2.66 -0.25 5.88
N THR A 39 3.48 -1.23 6.26
CA THR A 39 3.11 -2.61 6.51
C THR A 39 2.92 -2.81 8.01
N ILE A 40 1.66 -3.03 8.39
CA ILE A 40 1.23 -3.18 9.76
C ILE A 40 0.98 -4.65 10.05
N HIS A 41 1.66 -5.17 11.07
CA HIS A 41 1.39 -6.46 11.65
C HIS A 41 0.35 -6.29 12.75
N ILE A 42 -0.79 -6.94 12.58
CA ILE A 42 -1.88 -6.94 13.54
C ILE A 42 -2.09 -8.34 14.10
N ILE A 43 -2.56 -8.43 15.33
CA ILE A 43 -2.91 -9.69 15.99
C ILE A 43 -4.40 -9.65 16.32
N ASP A 44 -5.11 -10.72 15.97
CA ASP A 44 -6.52 -10.92 16.35
C ASP A 44 -6.59 -11.30 17.83
N GLN A 45 -7.29 -10.50 18.64
CA GLN A 45 -7.33 -10.73 20.09
C GLN A 45 -8.20 -11.92 20.51
N GLU A 46 -9.07 -12.44 19.62
CA GLU A 46 -9.89 -13.62 19.92
C GLU A 46 -9.18 -14.91 19.53
N SER A 47 -8.48 -14.91 18.39
CA SER A 47 -7.83 -16.09 17.81
C SER A 47 -6.31 -16.18 18.07
N ASP A 48 -5.70 -15.08 18.53
CA ASP A 48 -4.24 -14.89 18.64
C ASP A 48 -3.49 -15.03 17.29
N GLU A 49 -4.23 -14.93 16.18
CA GLU A 49 -3.67 -15.03 14.83
C GLU A 49 -3.03 -13.73 14.40
N SER A 50 -1.82 -13.81 13.84
CA SER A 50 -1.10 -12.65 13.31
C SER A 50 -1.34 -12.48 11.81
N PHE A 51 -1.64 -11.25 11.40
CA PHE A 51 -1.87 -10.85 10.02
C PHE A 51 -0.98 -9.66 9.66
N ALA A 52 -0.55 -9.59 8.41
CA ALA A 52 0.24 -8.48 7.89
C ALA A 52 -0.52 -7.79 6.76
N TYR A 53 -0.73 -6.48 6.89
CA TYR A 53 -1.43 -5.67 5.89
C TYR A 53 -0.63 -4.42 5.53
N THR A 54 -0.59 -4.09 4.24
CA THR A 54 0.09 -2.89 3.76
C THR A 54 -0.89 -1.90 3.17
N ILE A 55 -0.87 -0.67 3.65
CA ILE A 55 -1.76 0.40 3.17
C ILE A 55 -1.19 0.93 1.85
N CYS A 56 -1.94 0.76 0.78
CA CYS A 56 -1.54 1.18 -0.57
C CYS A 56 -2.69 1.90 -1.29
N GLY A 57 -2.42 2.39 -2.50
CA GLY A 57 -3.42 3.06 -3.32
C GLY A 57 -4.46 2.09 -3.89
N THR A 58 -5.60 2.60 -4.33
CA THR A 58 -6.66 1.79 -4.98
C THR A 58 -6.18 1.01 -6.21
N LEU A 59 -5.17 1.54 -6.92
CA LEU A 59 -4.60 0.88 -8.10
C LEU A 59 -3.59 -0.23 -7.73
N GLU A 60 -3.05 -0.18 -6.52
CA GLU A 60 -2.02 -1.11 -6.03
C GLU A 60 -2.57 -2.14 -5.04
N SER A 61 -3.82 -1.97 -4.59
CA SER A 61 -4.46 -2.84 -3.61
C SER A 61 -4.78 -4.21 -4.19
N GLU A 62 -4.23 -5.23 -3.56
CA GLU A 62 -4.39 -6.65 -3.87
C GLU A 62 -4.59 -7.39 -2.53
N PRO A 63 -5.85 -7.62 -2.11
CA PRO A 63 -6.16 -8.22 -0.81
C PRO A 63 -5.53 -9.61 -0.62
N GLU A 64 -5.35 -10.34 -1.72
CA GLU A 64 -4.68 -11.65 -1.76
C GLU A 64 -3.21 -11.60 -1.30
N ASN A 65 -2.55 -10.45 -1.49
CA ASN A 65 -1.16 -10.21 -1.12
C ASN A 65 -1.05 -9.38 0.17
N GLY A 66 -2.17 -9.19 0.90
CA GLY A 66 -2.21 -8.33 2.09
C GLY A 66 -2.12 -6.83 1.76
N LEU A 67 -2.25 -6.44 0.49
CA LEU A 67 -2.21 -5.05 0.04
C LEU A 67 -3.63 -4.47 0.10
N ILE A 68 -3.89 -3.57 1.03
CA ILE A 68 -5.21 -2.97 1.24
C ILE A 68 -5.25 -1.52 0.77
N SER A 69 -6.33 -1.13 0.10
CA SER A 69 -6.54 0.27 -0.29
C SER A 69 -6.69 1.15 0.95
N VAL A 70 -6.13 2.37 0.91
CA VAL A 70 -6.36 3.43 1.90
C VAL A 70 -7.84 3.75 2.15
N HIS A 71 -8.73 3.42 1.20
CA HIS A 71 -10.17 3.61 1.35
C HIS A 71 -10.88 2.47 2.10
N SER A 72 -10.21 1.34 2.31
CA SER A 72 -10.78 0.18 3.00
C SER A 72 -11.09 0.50 4.47
N PRO A 73 -12.14 -0.10 5.05
CA PRO A 73 -12.48 0.11 6.47
C PRO A 73 -11.33 -0.30 7.40
N LEU A 74 -10.59 -1.36 7.05
CA LEU A 74 -9.41 -1.80 7.80
C LEU A 74 -8.27 -0.77 7.75
N ALA A 75 -7.96 -0.24 6.56
CA ALA A 75 -6.93 0.78 6.39
C ALA A 75 -7.28 2.08 7.13
N ARG A 76 -8.56 2.47 7.12
CA ARG A 76 -9.05 3.64 7.88
C ARG A 76 -8.97 3.46 9.39
N ALA A 77 -9.22 2.26 9.89
CA ALA A 77 -9.09 1.95 11.31
C ALA A 77 -7.62 1.94 11.76
N LEU A 78 -6.73 1.50 10.88
CA LEU A 78 -5.28 1.49 11.09
C LEU A 78 -4.62 2.86 10.90
N PHE A 79 -5.21 3.75 10.09
CA PHE A 79 -4.56 5.00 9.72
C PHE A 79 -4.24 5.87 10.94
N GLY A 80 -2.95 6.17 11.13
CA GLY A 80 -2.44 6.99 12.24
C GLY A 80 -2.31 6.26 13.58
N LYS A 81 -2.53 4.93 13.63
CA LYS A 81 -2.26 4.11 14.81
C LYS A 81 -0.76 3.84 14.99
N GLU A 82 -0.36 3.61 16.24
CA GLU A 82 1.03 3.34 16.62
C GLU A 82 1.20 1.88 17.08
N GLN A 83 2.44 1.47 17.32
CA GLN A 83 2.70 0.15 17.90
C GLN A 83 2.07 0.03 19.29
N GLY A 84 1.35 -1.06 19.54
CA GLY A 84 0.62 -1.32 20.79
C GLY A 84 -0.80 -0.72 20.83
N ASP A 85 -1.26 -0.05 19.77
CA ASP A 85 -2.64 0.41 19.69
C ASP A 85 -3.61 -0.74 19.41
N GLU A 86 -4.76 -0.71 20.09
CA GLU A 86 -5.88 -1.62 19.82
C GLU A 86 -6.96 -0.90 18.99
N PHE A 87 -7.59 -1.63 18.08
CA PHE A 87 -8.70 -1.12 17.28
C PHE A 87 -9.73 -2.21 16.96
N THR A 88 -11.00 -1.81 16.87
CA THR A 88 -12.09 -2.69 16.47
C THR A 88 -12.59 -2.30 15.08
N VAL A 89 -12.72 -3.28 14.19
CA VAL A 89 -13.25 -3.08 12.83
C VAL A 89 -14.50 -3.93 12.64
N VAL A 90 -15.47 -3.38 11.91
CA VAL A 90 -16.67 -4.11 11.50
C VAL A 90 -16.39 -4.74 10.14
N LEU A 91 -16.23 -6.05 10.12
CA LEU A 91 -16.11 -6.86 8.92
C LEU A 91 -17.47 -7.52 8.63
N PRO A 92 -17.75 -7.94 7.38
CA PRO A 92 -18.99 -8.66 7.06
C PRO A 92 -19.19 -9.95 7.87
N GLY A 93 -18.13 -10.50 8.48
CA GLY A 93 -18.19 -11.65 9.39
C GLY A 93 -18.43 -11.31 10.87
N GLY A 94 -18.56 -10.03 11.24
CA GLY A 94 -18.72 -9.58 12.61
C GLY A 94 -17.78 -8.44 13.01
N LYS A 95 -17.90 -7.97 14.25
CA LYS A 95 -16.90 -7.09 14.85
C LYS A 95 -15.70 -7.93 15.28
N LYS A 96 -14.51 -7.52 14.86
CA LYS A 96 -13.25 -8.10 15.31
C LYS A 96 -12.37 -7.03 15.94
N SER A 97 -11.70 -7.39 17.02
CA SER A 97 -10.71 -6.54 17.69
C SER A 97 -9.31 -7.02 17.35
N TYR A 98 -8.47 -6.06 16.97
CA TYR A 98 -7.10 -6.30 16.57
C TYR A 98 -6.17 -5.39 17.37
N GLU A 99 -4.95 -5.86 17.59
CA GLU A 99 -3.86 -5.11 18.21
C GLU A 99 -2.73 -4.91 17.20
N VAL A 100 -2.14 -3.71 17.17
CA VAL A 100 -0.99 -3.39 16.33
C VAL A 100 0.28 -3.89 17.00
N ASN A 101 0.85 -4.99 16.50
CA ASN A 101 2.08 -5.56 17.04
C ASN A 101 3.34 -4.81 16.59
N SER A 102 3.42 -4.44 15.31
CA SER A 102 4.57 -3.71 14.76
C SER A 102 4.22 -3.04 13.44
N ILE A 103 4.85 -1.89 13.17
CA ILE A 103 4.74 -1.16 11.92
C ILE A 103 6.11 -1.17 11.25
N THR A 104 6.17 -1.61 10.01
CA THR A 104 7.39 -1.61 9.20
C THR A 104 7.11 -0.96 7.85
N TYR A 105 8.13 -0.39 7.24
CA TYR A 105 8.05 0.17 5.91
C TYR A 105 8.86 -0.72 4.99
N ILE A 106 8.17 -1.53 4.21
CA ILE A 106 8.78 -2.37 3.19
C ILE A 106 8.33 -1.91 1.82
N ASP A 107 9.21 -2.08 0.84
CA ASP A 107 8.92 -1.69 -0.53
C ASP A 107 7.73 -2.50 -1.09
N VAL A 108 6.67 -1.80 -1.47
CA VAL A 108 5.40 -2.41 -1.92
C VAL A 108 5.59 -3.19 -3.23
N TYR A 109 6.57 -2.82 -4.05
CA TYR A 109 6.89 -3.51 -5.31
C TYR A 109 7.64 -4.83 -5.03
N SER A 110 8.43 -4.89 -3.96
CA SER A 110 9.04 -6.14 -3.50
C SER A 110 8.02 -7.19 -3.01
N LEU A 111 6.82 -6.77 -2.61
CA LEU A 111 5.74 -7.68 -2.18
C LEU A 111 4.96 -8.28 -3.35
N LYS A 112 5.02 -7.67 -4.53
CA LYS A 112 4.32 -8.19 -5.71
C LYS A 112 5.11 -9.37 -6.27
N LYS A 113 4.49 -10.56 -6.27
CA LYS A 113 5.06 -11.81 -6.80
C LYS A 113 5.44 -11.75 -8.30
N ASN A 114 5.04 -10.70 -9.02
CA ASN A 114 5.35 -10.50 -10.44
C ASN A 114 6.36 -9.36 -10.65
N HIS A 115 7.51 -9.41 -9.98
CA HIS A 115 8.61 -8.54 -10.33
C HIS A 115 9.29 -9.10 -11.58
N ARG A 116 8.95 -8.55 -12.76
CA ARG A 116 9.81 -8.73 -13.94
C ARG A 116 11.16 -8.10 -13.60
N SER A 117 12.18 -8.94 -13.56
CA SER A 117 13.58 -8.55 -13.35
C SER A 117 14.12 -7.86 -14.61
N GLU A 118 15.18 -7.05 -14.49
CA GLU A 118 15.90 -6.49 -15.65
C GLU A 118 16.32 -7.57 -16.67
N SER A 119 16.48 -8.82 -16.22
CA SER A 119 16.73 -9.98 -17.08
C SER A 119 15.58 -10.35 -18.03
N ASP A 120 14.36 -9.86 -17.77
CA ASP A 120 13.16 -10.07 -18.61
C ASP A 120 13.14 -9.11 -19.82
N TYR A 121 13.96 -8.05 -19.79
CA TYR A 121 14.07 -7.02 -20.83
C TYR A 121 15.32 -7.15 -21.71
N GLY A 122 15.98 -8.30 -21.70
CA GLY A 122 17.10 -8.58 -22.60
C GLY A 122 16.64 -8.64 -24.05
N PHE A 123 16.76 -7.51 -24.77
CA PHE A 123 16.71 -7.51 -26.24
C PHE A 123 17.91 -8.32 -26.76
N HIS A 124 17.64 -9.40 -27.49
CA HIS A 124 18.61 -10.00 -28.42
C HIS A 124 18.68 -9.17 -29.70
#